data_AF-A0A7V5LGB8-F1
#
_entry.id   AF-A0A7V5LGB8-F1
#
_cell.length_a   1.000
_cell.length_b   1.000
_cell.length_c   1.000
_cell.angle_alpha   90.00
_cell.angle_beta   90.00
_cell.angle_gamma   90.00
#
_symmetry.space_group_name_H-M   'P 1'
#
loop_
_entity.id
_entity.type
_entity.pdbx_description
1 polymer ?
#
loop_
_entity_poly.entity_id
_entity_poly.type
_entity_poly.pdbx_seq_one_letter_code
_entity_poly.pdbx_strand_id
1 'polypeptide(L)' 'MFRKVVLVMATVVFAVVSVILVGGQSDGGLLWWRAHEPIYIYGNDAFTLANGVLSGSGSAEDPYVIEGWYID' A
#
# COMPACT_ATOMS: atom_id res chain seq x y z
N MET A 1 -24.60 -3.90 33.39
CA MET A 1 -23.63 -3.02 32.71
C MET A 1 -22.35 -3.75 32.32
N PHE A 2 -21.70 -4.45 33.26
CA PHE A 2 -20.47 -5.24 33.06
C PHE A 2 -20.49 -6.23 31.88
N ARG A 3 -21.53 -7.07 31.74
CA ARG A 3 -21.66 -8.04 30.62
C ARG A 3 -21.66 -7.38 29.23
N LYS A 4 -22.25 -6.19 29.09
CA LYS A 4 -22.29 -5.45 27.82
C LYS A 4 -20.90 -4.91 27.46
N VAL A 5 -20.17 -4.42 28.46
CA VAL A 5 -18.78 -3.93 28.28
C VAL A 5 -17.86 -5.06 27.86
N VAL A 6 -17.94 -6.23 28.51
CA VAL A 6 -17.12 -7.40 28.15
C VAL A 6 -17.37 -7.86 26.71
N LEU A 7 -18.64 -7.89 26.26
CA LEU A 7 -18.98 -8.26 24.88
C LEU A 7 -18.45 -7.25 23.85
N VAL A 8 -18.53 -5.95 24.16
CA VAL A 8 -17.96 -4.91 23.30
C VAL A 8 -16.44 -5.04 23.22
N MET A 9 -15.76 -5.26 24.34
CA MET A 9 -14.31 -5.45 24.33
C MET A 9 -13.90 -6.70 23.55
N ALA A 10 -14.63 -7.81 23.70
CA ALA A 10 -14.35 -9.04 22.96
C ALA A 10 -14.53 -8.87 21.44
N THR A 11 -15.56 -8.14 21.01
CA THR A 11 -15.78 -7.86 19.58
C THR A 11 -14.71 -6.92 19.00
N VAL A 12 -14.27 -5.91 19.76
CA VAL A 12 -13.15 -5.04 19.37
C VAL A 12 -11.86 -5.83 19.25
N VAL A 13 -11.53 -6.68 20.23
CA VAL A 13 -10.33 -7.52 20.19
C VAL A 13 -10.39 -8.49 19.00
N PHE A 14 -11.54 -9.11 18.75
CA PHE A 14 -11.72 -10.00 17.61
C PHE A 14 -11.55 -9.27 16.27
N ALA A 15 -12.10 -8.06 16.13
CA ALA A 15 -11.92 -7.25 14.93
C ALA A 15 -10.44 -6.90 14.71
N VAL A 16 -9.72 -6.48 15.76
CA VAL A 16 -8.29 -6.17 15.68
C VAL A 16 -7.46 -7.41 15.31
N VAL A 17 -7.74 -8.55 15.94
CA VAL A 17 -7.06 -9.82 15.63
C VAL A 17 -7.35 -10.26 14.20
N SER A 18 -8.57 -10.10 13.71
CA SER A 18 -8.93 -10.43 12.33
C SER A 18 -8.18 -9.57 11.32
N VAL A 19 -7.99 -8.28 11.60
CA VAL A 19 -7.21 -7.37 10.75
C VAL A 19 -5.73 -7.76 10.74
N ILE A 20 -5.16 -8.16 11.88
CA ILE A 20 -3.75 -8.58 11.96
C ILE A 20 -3.53 -9.91 11.23
N LEU A 21 -4.44 -10.88 11.40
CA LEU A 21 -4.30 -12.21 10.81
C LEU A 21 -4.62 -12.24 9.31
N VAL A 22 -5.61 -11.47 8.86
CA VAL A 22 -5.95 -11.33 7.43
C VAL A 22 -5.01 -10.35 6.72
N GLY A 23 -4.47 -9.37 7.45
CA GLY A 23 -3.44 -8.44 6.98
C GLY A 23 -2.03 -9.03 6.91
N GLY A 24 -1.88 -10.35 7.11
CA GLY A 24 -0.60 -11.09 7.09
C GLY A 24 0.11 -11.20 5.74
N GLN A 25 -0.10 -10.24 4.84
CA GLN A 25 0.69 -10.05 3.62
C GLN A 25 0.79 -8.55 3.33
N SER A 26 1.39 -7.80 4.25
CA SER A 26 1.99 -6.54 3.84
C SER A 26 3.50 -6.73 3.86
N ASP A 27 4.08 -6.87 2.67
CA ASP A 27 5.38 -6.29 2.37
C ASP A 27 5.23 -4.77 2.52
N GLY A 28 4.97 -4.34 3.76
CA GLY A 28 4.72 -2.97 4.15
C GLY A 28 3.84 -2.70 5.34
N GLY A 29 4.46 -2.71 6.52
CA GLY A 29 3.91 -2.09 7.71
C GLY A 29 3.68 -0.58 7.55
N LEU A 30 2.90 -0.02 8.47
CA LEU A 30 2.27 1.31 8.47
C LEU A 30 3.19 2.54 8.28
N LEU A 31 4.51 2.38 8.11
CA LEU A 31 5.47 3.44 7.84
C LEU A 31 6.54 3.04 6.81
N TRP A 32 6.34 1.97 6.05
CA TRP A 32 7.37 1.47 5.16
C TRP A 32 7.18 2.03 3.75
N TRP A 33 8.27 2.49 3.17
CA TRP A 33 8.38 2.66 1.72
C TRP A 33 8.45 1.26 1.13
N ARG A 34 7.60 0.96 0.14
CA ARG A 34 7.66 -0.35 -0.52
C ARG A 34 9.03 -0.54 -1.15
N ALA A 35 9.82 -1.47 -0.61
CA ALA A 35 11.03 -1.91 -1.27
C ALA A 35 10.63 -2.43 -2.65
N HIS A 36 11.29 -1.92 -3.68
CA HIS A 36 10.98 -2.23 -5.05
C HIS A 36 12.29 -2.59 -5.76
N GLU A 37 12.22 -3.57 -6.65
CA GLU A 37 13.31 -3.86 -7.58
C GLU A 37 13.61 -2.64 -8.47
N PRO A 38 14.75 -2.54 -9.17
CA PRO A 38 14.99 -1.45 -10.09
C PRO A 38 13.83 -1.28 -11.09
N ILE A 39 13.26 -0.08 -11.15
CA ILE A 39 12.13 0.20 -12.05
C ILE A 39 12.67 0.25 -13.48
N TYR A 40 12.25 -0.72 -14.30
CA TYR A 40 12.61 -0.80 -15.70
C TYR A 40 11.44 -0.38 -16.59
N ILE A 41 11.64 0.68 -17.38
CA ILE A 41 10.67 1.18 -18.36
C ILE A 41 11.25 0.98 -19.75
N TYR A 42 10.63 0.10 -20.54
CA TYR A 42 11.02 -0.16 -21.92
C TYR A 42 10.06 0.50 -22.91
N GLY A 43 10.40 1.73 -23.31
CA GLY A 43 9.59 2.51 -24.24
C GLY A 43 8.34 3.12 -23.59
N ASN A 44 7.62 3.90 -24.39
CA ASN A 44 6.52 4.74 -23.88
C ASN A 44 5.33 3.92 -23.35
N ASP A 45 5.05 2.77 -23.98
CA ASP A 45 3.92 1.92 -23.60
C ASP A 45 4.10 1.28 -22.22
N ALA A 46 5.32 1.29 -21.67
CA ALA A 46 5.63 0.76 -20.35
C ALA A 46 5.32 1.74 -19.21
N PHE A 47 4.96 3.00 -19.47
CA PHE A 47 4.50 3.93 -18.44
C PHE A 47 3.06 3.59 -18.01
N THR A 48 2.93 2.60 -17.14
CA THR A 48 1.65 2.11 -16.62
C THR A 48 1.63 2.13 -15.09
N LEU A 49 0.43 2.09 -14.51
CA LEU A 49 0.26 1.93 -13.06
C LEU A 49 0.95 0.66 -12.53
N ALA A 50 0.96 -0.42 -13.32
CA ALA A 50 1.62 -1.67 -12.96
C ALA A 50 3.15 -1.52 -12.82
N ASN A 51 3.74 -0.56 -13.55
CA ASN A 51 5.18 -0.24 -13.50
C ASN A 51 5.49 0.99 -12.62
N GLY A 52 4.56 1.36 -11.74
CA GLY A 52 4.78 2.37 -10.70
C GLY A 52 4.34 3.80 -11.05
N VAL A 53 3.73 4.05 -12.21
CA VAL A 53 3.19 5.38 -12.54
C VAL A 53 1.95 5.67 -11.70
N LEU A 54 2.04 6.66 -10.82
CA LEU A 54 0.95 7.04 -9.91
C LEU A 54 0.16 8.24 -10.41
N SER A 55 0.77 9.12 -11.22
CA SER A 55 0.10 10.28 -11.82
C SER A 55 0.82 10.80 -13.07
N GLY A 56 0.22 11.79 -13.72
CA GLY A 56 0.70 12.41 -14.95
C GLY A 56 0.23 11.72 -16.23
N SER A 57 0.29 12.44 -17.34
CA SER A 57 -0.07 11.98 -18.69
C SER A 57 1.13 11.83 -19.63
N GLY A 58 2.33 12.23 -19.19
CA GLY A 58 3.56 12.12 -19.96
C GLY A 58 3.83 13.30 -20.89
N SER A 59 3.05 14.37 -20.82
CA SER A 59 3.36 15.63 -21.53
C SER A 59 4.45 16.42 -20.79
N ALA A 60 4.99 17.45 -21.44
CA ALA A 60 5.98 18.33 -20.81
C ALA A 60 5.38 19.11 -19.62
N GLU A 61 4.10 19.47 -19.71
CA GLU A 61 3.36 20.17 -18.68
C GLU A 61 2.82 19.25 -17.58
N ASP A 62 2.71 17.94 -17.86
CA ASP A 62 2.15 16.93 -16.96
C ASP A 62 2.93 15.59 -17.07
N PRO A 63 4.20 15.56 -16.58
CA PRO A 63 5.08 14.40 -16.71
C PRO A 63 4.61 13.23 -15.83
N TYR A 64 4.95 12.00 -16.22
CA TYR A 64 4.68 10.83 -15.40
C TYR A 64 5.41 10.90 -14.06
N VAL A 65 4.69 10.61 -12.98
CA VAL A 65 5.22 10.58 -11.61
C VAL A 65 5.27 9.14 -11.12
N ILE A 66 6.47 8.70 -10.76
CA ILE A 66 6.73 7.40 -10.13
C ILE A 66 7.37 7.69 -8.77
N GLU A 67 6.63 7.42 -7.69
CA GLU A 67 7.02 7.79 -6.33
C GLU A 67 6.54 6.77 -5.28
N GLY A 68 6.99 6.91 -4.03
CA GLY A 68 6.57 6.04 -2.92
C GLY A 68 7.34 4.71 -2.82
N TRP A 69 8.45 4.59 -3.56
CA TRP A 69 9.28 3.38 -3.63
C TRP A 69 10.63 3.62 -2.95
N TYR A 70 11.09 2.63 -2.19
CA TYR A 70 12.49 2.54 -1.75
C TYR A 70 13.23 1.61 -2.70
N ILE A 71 14.32 2.09 -3.29
CA ILE A 71 15.17 1.34 -4.20
C ILE A 71 16.49 1.08 -3.47
N ASP A 72 16.94 -0.18 -3.42
CA ASP A 72 18.23 -0.63 -2.85
C ASP A 72 19.33 -0.64 -3.92
#